data_AF-A0A1C5KUV3-F1
#
_entry.id   AF-A0A1C5KUV3-F1
#
_cell.length_a   1.000
_cell.length_b   1.000
_cell.length_c   1.000
_cell.angle_alpha   90.00
_cell.angle_beta   90.00
_cell.angle_gamma   90.00
#
_symmetry.space_group_name_H-M   'P 1'
#
loop_
_entity.id
_entity.type
_entity.pdbx_description
1 polymer ?
#
loop_
_entity_poly.entity_id
_entity_poly.type
_entity_poly.pdbx_seq_one_letter_code
_entity_poly.pdbx_strand_id
1 'polypeptide(L)'
;MENLFIEHFLSYEDFRSNKEIQALELNEEDLKVIYQVIDQNRFLLCSEHYLPILFQSIMKKTSVSTSLKLKSLFQNHTSIFLNS
;
A
#
# COMPACT_ATOMS: atom_id res chain seq x y z
N MET A 1 21.18 -6.95 2.60
CA MET A 1 20.49 -5.64 2.61
C MET A 1 18.97 -5.77 2.47
N GLU A 2 18.39 -6.94 2.22
CA GLU A 2 16.92 -7.12 2.15
C GLU A 2 16.21 -7.07 3.51
N ASN A 3 16.88 -7.42 4.61
CA ASN A 3 16.25 -7.47 5.94
C ASN A 3 15.87 -6.10 6.53
N LEU A 4 16.50 -5.01 6.10
CA LEU A 4 16.22 -3.67 6.64
C LEU A 4 14.87 -3.10 6.16
N PHE A 5 14.40 -3.46 4.96
CA PHE A 5 13.13 -2.92 4.45
C PHE A 5 11.89 -3.53 5.11
N ILE A 6 12.01 -4.75 5.65
CA ILE A 6 10.89 -5.50 6.24
C ILE A 6 10.55 -4.99 7.65
N GLU A 7 11.54 -4.47 8.39
CA GLU A 7 11.36 -3.98 9.77
C GLU A 7 10.64 -2.63 9.85
N HIS A 8 10.57 -1.89 8.74
CA HIS A 8 9.97 -0.56 8.70
C HIS A 8 8.54 -0.54 8.15
N PHE A 9 7.87 -1.67 7.91
CA PHE A 9 6.48 -1.61 7.44
C PHE A 9 5.52 -1.06 8.51
N LEU A 10 4.62 -0.17 8.10
CA LEU A 10 3.65 0.45 9.01
C LEU A 10 2.72 -0.59 9.66
N SER A 11 2.31 -0.34 10.89
CA SER A 11 1.18 -1.05 11.48
C SER A 11 -0.11 -0.73 10.71
N TYR A 12 -1.16 -1.54 10.87
CA TYR A 12 -2.45 -1.21 10.24
C TYR A 12 -3.02 0.12 10.76
N GLU A 13 -2.83 0.43 12.04
CA GLU A 13 -3.30 1.68 12.63
C GLU A 13 -2.57 2.88 12.02
N ASP A 14 -1.25 2.79 11.83
CA ASP A 14 -0.47 3.86 11.21
C ASP A 14 -0.78 4.00 9.72
N PHE A 15 -0.93 2.87 9.01
CA PHE A 15 -1.37 2.86 7.61
C PHE A 15 -2.72 3.55 7.43
N ARG A 16 -3.72 3.17 8.24
CA ARG A 16 -5.05 3.76 8.21
C ARG A 16 -5.06 5.23 8.61
N SER A 17 -4.14 5.64 9.49
CA SER A 17 -4.03 7.02 9.98
C SER A 17 -3.21 7.92 9.05
N ASN A 18 -2.56 7.37 8.03
CA ASN A 18 -1.79 8.14 7.06
C ASN A 18 -2.71 9.10 6.28
N LYS A 19 -2.32 10.39 6.20
CA LYS A 19 -3.12 11.44 5.57
C LYS A 19 -3.41 11.17 4.09
N GLU A 20 -2.46 10.60 3.37
CA GLU A 20 -2.64 10.26 1.95
C GLU A 20 -3.59 9.08 1.78
N ILE A 21 -3.58 8.11 2.70
CA ILE A 21 -4.55 7.00 2.72
C ILE A 21 -5.95 7.49 3.06
N GLN A 22 -6.08 8.39 4.05
CA GLN A 22 -7.36 9.00 4.42
C GLN A 22 -7.95 9.83 3.27
N ALA A 23 -7.11 10.52 2.50
CA ALA A 23 -7.53 11.31 1.35
C ALA A 23 -8.17 10.48 0.21
N LEU A 24 -7.98 9.15 0.21
CA LEU A 24 -8.65 8.26 -0.74
C LEU A 24 -10.14 8.05 -0.42
N GLU A 25 -10.57 8.34 0.82
CA GLU A 25 -11.94 8.10 1.29
C GLU A 25 -12.41 6.65 0.99
N LEU A 26 -11.57 5.67 1.33
CA LEU A 26 -11.91 4.25 1.24
C LEU A 26 -12.59 3.79 2.54
N ASN A 27 -13.50 2.82 2.42
CA ASN A 27 -14.10 2.19 3.60
C ASN A 27 -13.09 1.26 4.30
N GLU A 28 -13.42 0.87 5.52
CA GLU A 28 -12.56 0.03 6.37
C GLU A 28 -12.24 -1.34 5.74
N GLU A 29 -13.20 -1.94 5.04
CA GLU A 29 -13.04 -3.27 4.44
C GLU A 29 -12.02 -3.23 3.29
N ASP A 30 -12.15 -2.25 2.39
CA ASP A 30 -11.18 -1.99 1.33
C ASP A 30 -9.79 -1.73 1.92
N LEU A 31 -9.68 -0.90 2.96
CA LEU A 31 -8.41 -0.60 3.62
C LEU A 31 -7.74 -1.85 4.20
N LYS A 32 -8.52 -2.75 4.82
CA LYS A 32 -7.99 -4.02 5.34
C LYS A 32 -7.49 -4.93 4.23
N VAL A 33 -8.23 -5.05 3.13
CA VAL A 33 -7.82 -5.86 1.98
C VAL A 33 -6.52 -5.32 1.38
N ILE A 34 -6.43 -4.01 1.18
CA ILE A 34 -5.22 -3.36 0.63
C ILE A 34 -4.03 -3.61 1.55
N TYR A 35 -4.19 -3.36 2.85
CA TYR A 35 -3.14 -3.57 3.83
C TYR A 35 -2.67 -5.02 3.84
N GLN A 36 -3.58 -6.00 3.83
CA GLN A 36 -3.23 -7.42 3.78
C GLN A 36 -2.46 -7.80 2.52
N VAL A 37 -2.81 -7.25 1.36
CA VAL A 37 -2.07 -7.51 0.13
C VAL A 37 -0.66 -6.94 0.21
N ILE A 38 -0.50 -5.72 0.73
CA ILE A 38 0.84 -5.12 0.91
C ILE A 38 1.65 -5.92 1.93
N ASP A 39 1.02 -6.32 3.03
CA ASP A 39 1.62 -7.13 4.09
C ASP A 39 2.16 -8.48 3.58
N GLN A 40 1.41 -9.15 2.71
CA GLN A 40 1.82 -10.41 2.07
C GLN A 40 2.87 -10.23 0.98
N ASN A 41 3.05 -9.01 0.47
CA ASN A 41 3.95 -8.69 -0.63
C ASN A 41 4.97 -7.61 -0.25
N ARG A 42 5.33 -7.49 1.04
CA ARG A 42 6.24 -6.46 1.57
C ARG A 42 7.56 -6.37 0.80
N PHE A 43 8.06 -7.48 0.28
CA PHE A 43 9.28 -7.52 -0.52
C PHE A 43 9.21 -6.66 -1.79
N LEU A 44 8.01 -6.39 -2.33
CA LEU A 44 7.81 -5.48 -3.47
C LEU A 44 7.97 -3.99 -3.09
N LEU A 45 8.07 -3.65 -1.81
CA LEU A 45 8.32 -2.28 -1.35
C LEU A 45 9.80 -1.90 -1.38
N CYS A 46 10.71 -2.85 -1.66
CA CYS A 46 12.15 -2.61 -1.63
C CYS A 46 12.65 -1.70 -2.77
N SER A 47 11.85 -1.50 -3.82
CA SER A 47 12.19 -0.67 -4.98
C SER A 47 10.94 -0.21 -5.71
N GLU A 48 10.96 1.03 -6.19
CA GLU A 48 9.85 1.63 -6.93
C GLU A 48 9.52 0.84 -8.22
N HIS A 49 10.52 0.15 -8.79
CA HIS A 49 10.34 -0.69 -9.97
C HIS A 49 9.30 -1.80 -9.77
N TYR A 50 9.09 -2.25 -8.52
CA TYR A 50 8.15 -3.31 -8.19
C TYR A 50 6.75 -2.79 -7.79
N LEU A 51 6.58 -1.48 -7.60
CA LEU A 51 5.28 -0.88 -7.28
C LEU A 51 4.16 -1.21 -8.29
N PRO A 52 4.40 -1.23 -9.62
CA PRO A 52 3.37 -1.64 -10.56
C PRO A 52 2.88 -3.07 -10.32
N ILE A 53 3.77 -3.97 -9.88
CA ILE A 53 3.41 -5.37 -9.56
C ILE A 53 2.58 -5.41 -8.28
N LEU A 54 2.97 -4.64 -7.25
CA LEU A 54 2.18 -4.52 -6.02
C LEU A 54 0.78 -3.96 -6.29
N PHE A 55 0.69 -2.91 -7.10
CA PHE A 55 -0.59 -2.33 -7.52
C PHE A 55 -1.46 -3.35 -8.26
N GLN A 56 -0.88 -4.15 -9.17
CA GLN A 56 -1.60 -5.24 -9.84
C GLN A 56 -2.11 -6.30 -8.86
N SER A 57 -1.35 -6.64 -7.82
CA SER A 57 -1.79 -7.56 -6.77
C SER A 57 -2.99 -7.01 -6.00
N ILE A 58 -3.01 -5.72 -5.70
CA ILE A 58 -4.14 -5.04 -5.06
C ILE A 58 -5.37 -5.04 -5.98
N MET A 59 -5.21 -4.71 -7.27
CA MET A 59 -6.29 -4.71 -8.26
C MET A 59 -7.02 -6.05 -8.36
N LYS A 60 -6.32 -7.18 -8.15
CA LYS A 60 -6.92 -8.52 -8.16
C LYS A 60 -7.82 -8.80 -6.95
N LYS A 61 -7.73 -8.00 -5.89
CA LYS A 61 -8.42 -8.20 -4.60
C LYS A 61 -9.42 -7.10 -4.27
N THR A 62 -9.38 -5.98 -4.97
CA THR A 62 -10.25 -4.82 -4.73
C THR A 62 -11.16 -4.51 -5.91
N SER A 63 -12.20 -3.70 -5.70
CA SER A 63 -13.04 -3.21 -6.78
C SER A 63 -12.28 -2.31 -7.76
N VAL A 64 -12.84 -2.11 -8.97
CA VAL A 64 -12.29 -1.16 -9.96
C VAL A 64 -12.27 0.27 -9.40
N SER A 65 -13.32 0.68 -8.67
CA SER A 65 -13.41 2.01 -8.04
C SER A 65 -12.29 2.21 -7.01
N THR A 66 -12.09 1.23 -6.13
CA THR A 66 -11.01 1.21 -5.13
C THR A 66 -9.64 1.31 -5.80
N SER A 67 -9.43 0.53 -6.86
CA SER A 67 -8.18 0.53 -7.63
C SER A 67 -7.87 1.88 -8.26
N LEU A 68 -8.87 2.55 -8.82
CA LEU A 68 -8.71 3.88 -9.43
C LEU A 68 -8.31 4.94 -8.41
N LYS A 69 -8.90 4.91 -7.21
CA LYS A 69 -8.52 5.79 -6.11
C LYS A 69 -7.07 5.57 -5.68
N LEU A 70 -6.63 4.32 -5.55
CA LEU A 70 -5.25 3.97 -5.17
C LEU A 70 -4.20 4.33 -6.22
N LYS A 71 -4.59 4.38 -7.50
CA LYS A 71 -3.65 4.60 -8.61
C LYS A 71 -2.82 5.88 -8.43
N SER A 72 -3.41 6.94 -7.87
CA SER A 72 -2.71 8.21 -7.63
C SER A 72 -1.59 8.10 -6.58
N LEU A 73 -1.73 7.22 -5.59
CA LEU A 73 -0.69 7.01 -4.57
C LEU A 73 0.54 6.31 -5.14
N PHE A 74 0.31 5.26 -5.94
CA PHE A 74 1.38 4.48 -6.57
C PHE A 74 2.14 5.25 -7.66
N GLN A 75 1.64 6.41 -8.08
CA GLN A 75 2.32 7.28 -9.05
C GLN A 75 3.21 8.34 -8.39
N ASN A 76 2.95 8.69 -7.12
CA ASN A 76 3.52 9.89 -6.51
C ASN A 76 4.31 9.63 -5.21
N HIS A 77 4.01 8.56 -4.45
CA HIS A 77 4.55 8.40 -3.10
C HIS A 77 4.82 6.93 -2.72
N THR A 78 6.08 6.50 -2.82
CA THR A 78 6.58 5.18 -2.38
C THR A 78 6.68 5.05 -0.87
N SER A 79 6.98 6.15 -0.18
CA SER A 79 7.30 6.16 1.26
C SER A 79 6.10 6.02 2.20
N ILE A 80 4.87 6.08 1.68
CA ILE A 80 3.64 6.06 2.50
C ILE A 80 3.39 4.74 3.23
N PHE A 81 4.09 3.67 2.85
CA PHE A 81 3.93 2.34 3.43
C PHE A 81 5.02 2.00 4.46
N LEU A 82 6.00 2.87 4.64
CA LEU A 82 7.19 2.64 5.46
C LEU A 82 7.27 3.67 6.59
N ASN A 83 7.68 3.22 7.77
CA ASN A 83 8.14 4.04 8.87
C ASN A 83 9.38 4.82 8.42
N SER A 84 9.35 6.13 8.60
CA SER A 84 10.49 7.03 8.33
C SER A 84 11.70 6.72 9.21
#